data_AF-A0A6H9SWL4-F1
#
_entry.id   AF-A0A6H9SWL4-F1
#
_cell.length_a   1.000
_cell.length_b   1.000
_cell.length_c   1.000
_cell.angle_alpha   90.00
_cell.angle_beta   90.00
_cell.angle_gamma   90.00
#
_symmetry.space_group_name_H-M   'P 1'
#
loop_
_entity.id
_entity.type
_entity.pdbx_description
1 polymer ?
#
loop_
_entity_poly.entity_id
_entity_poly.type
_entity_poly.pdbx_seq_one_letter_code
_entity_poly.pdbx_strand_id
1 'polypeptide(L)'
;MKHRLFAASVALAASLLASSSSFAAGASGVIHFTGMIVEPPCSFAFDTADAASPRVRPDCPRPASGQVAFVDAASLRTLKTATFTQASRAIVLPDRPGNARTRMIAVVTYQ
;
A
#
# COMPACT_ATOMS: atom_id res chain seq x y z
N MET A 1 -54.12 -34.36 -43.72
CA MET A 1 -52.86 -33.57 -43.62
C MET A 1 -52.73 -32.75 -42.33
N LYS A 2 -53.82 -32.26 -41.71
CA LYS A 2 -53.79 -31.43 -40.49
C LYS A 2 -53.08 -32.05 -39.27
N HIS A 3 -53.26 -33.35 -38.99
CA HIS A 3 -52.63 -33.99 -37.82
C HIS A 3 -51.09 -34.06 -37.89
N ARG A 4 -50.52 -34.11 -39.10
CA ARG A 4 -49.06 -34.14 -39.29
C ARG A 4 -48.41 -32.77 -39.05
N LEU A 5 -49.11 -31.70 -39.40
CA LEU A 5 -48.67 -30.32 -39.14
C LEU A 5 -48.67 -30.00 -37.65
N PHE A 6 -49.69 -30.46 -36.90
CA PHE A 6 -49.71 -30.30 -35.45
C PHE A 6 -48.58 -31.06 -34.76
N ALA A 7 -48.32 -32.31 -35.16
CA ALA A 7 -47.21 -33.08 -34.61
C ALA A 7 -45.84 -32.42 -34.89
N ALA A 8 -45.65 -31.87 -36.08
CA ALA A 8 -44.43 -31.15 -36.44
C ALA A 8 -44.23 -29.89 -35.59
N SER A 9 -45.28 -29.09 -35.40
CA SER A 9 -45.21 -27.88 -34.55
C SER A 9 -44.92 -28.21 -33.09
N VAL A 10 -45.50 -29.29 -32.55
CA VAL A 10 -45.26 -29.74 -31.17
C VAL A 10 -43.82 -30.23 -31.00
N ALA A 11 -43.31 -31.02 -31.96
CA ALA A 11 -41.92 -31.48 -31.95
C ALA A 11 -40.93 -30.30 -32.02
N LEU A 12 -41.23 -29.29 -32.85
CA LEU A 12 -40.40 -28.11 -33.01
C LEU A 12 -40.42 -27.22 -31.77
N ALA A 13 -41.59 -27.03 -31.16
CA ALA A 13 -41.73 -26.32 -29.89
C ALA A 13 -40.98 -27.03 -28.74
N ALA A 14 -41.10 -28.36 -28.65
CA ALA A 14 -40.37 -29.15 -27.66
C ALA A 14 -38.85 -29.07 -27.86
N SER A 15 -38.38 -29.04 -29.11
CA SER A 15 -36.96 -28.90 -29.44
C SER A 15 -36.42 -27.52 -29.06
N LEU A 16 -37.21 -26.45 -29.26
CA LEU A 16 -36.87 -25.09 -28.86
C LEU A 16 -36.82 -24.94 -27.32
N LEU A 17 -37.79 -25.52 -26.61
CA LEU A 17 -37.84 -25.50 -25.14
C LEU A 17 -36.68 -26.29 -24.50
N ALA A 18 -36.29 -27.42 -25.10
CA ALA A 18 -35.17 -28.23 -24.63
C ALA A 18 -33.79 -27.56 -24.85
N SER A 19 -33.65 -26.77 -25.92
CA SER A 19 -32.40 -26.08 -26.28
C SER A 19 -32.18 -24.76 -25.52
N SER A 20 -33.22 -24.19 -24.89
CA SER A 20 -33.12 -22.94 -24.11
C SER A 20 -32.50 -23.08 -22.71
N SER A 21 -32.05 -24.27 -22.30
CA SER A 21 -31.56 -24.52 -20.93
C SER A 21 -30.10 -24.09 -20.66
N SER A 22 -29.40 -23.47 -21.62
CA SER A 22 -27.94 -23.26 -21.53
C SER A 22 -27.47 -21.82 -21.29
N PHE A 23 -28.35 -20.83 -21.17
CA PHE A 23 -27.93 -19.41 -21.03
C PHE A 23 -27.96 -18.84 -19.60
N ALA A 24 -28.38 -19.62 -18.61
CA ALA A 24 -28.41 -19.20 -17.21
C ALA A 24 -27.40 -19.94 -16.32
N ALA A 25 -26.49 -20.72 -16.91
CA ALA A 25 -25.29 -21.17 -16.22
C ALA A 25 -24.26 -20.02 -16.27
N GLY A 26 -24.56 -18.92 -15.57
CA GLY A 26 -23.54 -17.93 -15.27
C GLY A 26 -22.40 -18.68 -14.59
N ALA A 27 -21.25 -18.77 -15.26
CA ALA A 27 -20.05 -19.32 -14.67
C ALA A 27 -19.70 -18.42 -13.47
N SER A 28 -20.17 -18.80 -12.30
CA SER A 28 -19.86 -18.13 -11.05
C SER A 28 -18.47 -18.59 -10.65
N GLY A 29 -17.52 -17.67 -10.73
CA GLY A 29 -16.15 -17.86 -10.29
C GLY A 29 -15.84 -16.91 -9.14
N VAL A 30 -14.93 -17.33 -8.26
CA VAL A 30 -14.41 -16.47 -7.20
C VAL A 30 -13.22 -15.69 -7.73
N ILE A 31 -13.30 -14.36 -7.72
CA ILE A 31 -12.13 -13.50 -8.00
C ILE A 31 -11.37 -13.33 -6.67
N HIS A 32 -10.22 -13.99 -6.57
CA HIS A 32 -9.31 -13.78 -5.45
C HIS A 32 -8.42 -12.57 -5.73
N PHE A 33 -8.68 -11.47 -5.01
CA PHE A 33 -7.73 -10.37 -4.93
C PHE A 33 -6.66 -10.72 -3.90
N THR A 34 -5.40 -10.73 -4.33
CA THR A 34 -4.24 -10.88 -3.45
C THR A 34 -3.34 -9.65 -3.62
N GLY A 35 -2.82 -9.14 -2.50
CA GLY A 35 -1.96 -7.96 -2.50
C GLY A 35 -2.20 -7.08 -1.28
N MET A 36 -1.20 -6.25 -0.97
CA MET A 36 -1.35 -5.15 -0.02
C MET A 36 -1.58 -3.87 -0.83
N ILE A 37 -2.75 -3.24 -0.68
CA ILE A 37 -2.98 -1.86 -1.14
C ILE A 37 -2.51 -0.91 -0.04
N VAL A 38 -1.26 -1.08 0.39
CA VAL A 38 -0.63 -0.18 1.35
C VAL A 38 0.69 0.20 0.75
N GLU A 39 0.78 1.44 0.32
CA GLU A 39 2.05 2.00 -0.09
C GLU A 39 3.00 2.00 1.11
N PRO A 40 4.23 1.49 0.95
CA PRO A 40 5.17 1.49 2.04
C PRO A 40 5.47 2.93 2.48
N PRO A 41 5.67 3.17 3.79
CA PRO A 41 6.10 4.48 4.25
C PRO A 41 7.46 4.83 3.65
N CYS A 42 7.82 6.12 3.67
CA CYS A 42 9.17 6.54 3.30
C CYS A 42 10.21 5.75 4.08
N SER A 43 11.24 5.29 3.38
CA SER A 43 12.44 4.76 4.01
C SER A 43 13.34 5.93 4.43
N PHE A 44 14.18 5.73 5.44
CA PHE A 44 15.09 6.75 5.94
C PHE A 44 16.50 6.18 5.95
N ALA A 45 17.32 6.62 4.99
CA ALA A 45 18.70 6.18 4.86
C ALA A 45 19.59 7.00 5.81
N PHE A 46 20.48 6.31 6.54
CA PHE A 46 21.53 6.97 7.31
C PHE A 46 22.71 7.26 6.39
N ASP A 47 23.11 8.53 6.34
CA ASP A 47 24.34 8.96 5.71
C ASP A 47 25.39 9.21 6.80
N THR A 48 26.40 8.34 6.82
CA THR A 48 27.52 8.35 7.76
C THR A 48 28.81 8.86 7.12
N ALA A 49 28.75 9.48 5.94
CA ALA A 49 29.93 10.03 5.28
C ALA A 49 30.63 11.10 6.13
N ASP A 50 29.87 11.81 6.97
CA ASP A 50 30.39 12.68 8.01
C ASP A 50 30.17 12.03 9.39
N ALA A 51 31.18 11.34 9.90
CA ALA A 51 31.13 10.63 11.18
C ALA A 51 30.91 11.58 12.39
N ALA A 52 31.21 12.88 12.23
CA ALA A 52 30.99 13.86 13.28
C ALA A 52 29.52 14.34 13.32
N SER A 53 28.85 14.38 12.16
CA SER A 53 27.45 14.80 12.05
C SER A 53 26.62 13.79 11.25
N PRO A 54 26.20 12.65 11.87
CA PRO A 54 25.40 11.66 11.17
C PRO A 54 24.11 12.30 10.65
N ARG A 55 23.71 11.93 9.43
CA ARG A 55 22.54 12.52 8.76
C ARG A 55 21.56 11.44 8.39
N VAL A 56 20.30 11.83 8.28
CA VAL A 56 19.23 10.96 7.79
C VAL A 56 18.60 11.62 6.57
N ARG A 57 18.46 10.85 5.50
CA ARG A 57 17.81 11.29 4.27
C ARG A 57 16.51 10.50 4.08
N PRO A 58 15.36 11.18 3.92
CA PRO A 58 14.13 10.50 3.51
C PRO A 58 14.29 10.01 2.06
N ASP A 59 13.89 8.78 1.82
CA ASP A 59 13.82 8.14 0.52
C ASP A 59 12.40 7.57 0.35
N CYS A 60 11.56 8.36 -0.31
CA CYS A 60 10.14 8.15 -0.46
C CYS A 60 9.81 7.68 -1.88
N PRO A 61 8.95 6.65 -2.06
CA PRO A 61 8.55 6.17 -3.38
C PRO A 61 7.72 7.20 -4.17
N ARG A 62 7.05 8.12 -3.46
CA ARG A 62 6.33 9.27 -4.03
C ARG A 62 6.71 10.56 -3.31
N PRO A 63 6.44 11.73 -3.93
CA PRO A 63 6.56 13.01 -3.24
C PRO A 63 5.73 12.98 -1.94
N ALA A 64 6.41 13.20 -0.80
CA ALA A 64 5.78 13.25 0.51
C ALA A 64 6.38 14.41 1.32
N SER A 65 5.59 14.91 2.27
CA SER A 65 6.02 15.89 3.25
C SER A 65 5.59 15.48 4.64
N GLY A 66 6.32 15.96 5.64
CA GLY A 66 6.01 15.64 7.01
C GLY A 66 7.04 16.18 7.98
N GLN A 67 7.01 15.68 9.19
CA GLN A 67 7.96 16.00 10.24
C GLN A 67 8.60 14.72 10.77
N VAL A 68 9.87 14.83 11.11
CA VAL A 68 10.60 13.82 11.88
C VAL A 68 10.98 14.41 13.23
N ALA A 69 10.54 13.77 14.30
CA ALA A 69 10.94 14.08 15.66
C ALA A 69 11.96 13.04 16.15
N PHE A 70 13.14 13.51 16.52
CA PHE A 70 14.18 12.70 17.13
C PHE A 70 13.99 12.70 18.64
N VAL A 71 13.79 11.53 19.22
CA VAL A 71 13.48 11.33 20.63
C VAL A 71 14.60 10.48 21.26
N ASP A 72 15.06 10.89 22.44
CA ASP A 72 15.98 10.07 23.24
C ASP A 72 15.23 8.87 23.83
N ALA A 73 15.67 7.65 23.55
CA ALA A 73 14.93 6.46 23.97
C ALA A 73 14.95 6.21 25.49
N ALA A 74 15.92 6.77 26.24
CA ALA A 74 15.97 6.61 27.69
C ALA A 74 15.02 7.58 28.42
N SER A 75 15.00 8.83 27.99
CA SER A 75 14.21 9.89 28.64
C SER A 75 12.87 10.17 27.96
N LEU A 76 12.64 9.62 26.76
CA LEU A 76 11.49 9.91 25.88
C LEU A 76 11.33 11.41 25.56
N ARG A 77 12.39 12.20 25.74
CA ARG A 77 12.39 13.63 25.43
C ARG A 77 12.70 13.84 23.96
N THR A 78 11.93 14.71 23.31
CA THR A 78 12.23 15.20 21.97
C THR A 78 13.52 16.03 22.02
N LEU A 79 14.50 15.62 21.25
CA LEU A 79 15.79 16.28 21.08
C LEU A 79 15.73 17.33 19.98
N LYS A 80 15.06 17.00 18.87
CA LYS A 80 14.94 17.87 17.70
C LYS A 80 13.76 17.45 16.84
N THR A 81 13.10 18.42 16.24
CA THR A 81 12.10 18.18 15.18
C THR A 81 12.59 18.85 13.90
N ALA A 82 12.39 18.18 12.77
CA ALA A 82 12.71 18.70 11.45
C ALA A 82 11.59 18.39 10.46
N THR A 83 11.27 19.34 9.59
CA THR A 83 10.34 19.11 8.47
C THR A 83 11.10 18.47 7.31
N PHE A 84 10.43 17.55 6.60
CA PHE A 84 10.95 16.98 5.36
C PHE A 84 9.92 17.08 4.22
N THR A 85 10.45 17.05 3.01
CA THR A 85 9.80 17.10 1.70
C THR A 85 10.59 16.23 0.73
N GLN A 86 10.05 15.96 -0.46
CA GLN A 86 10.76 15.21 -1.50
C GLN A 86 12.13 15.82 -1.87
N ALA A 87 12.25 17.15 -1.83
CA ALA A 87 13.48 17.86 -2.16
C ALA A 87 14.39 18.10 -0.93
N SER A 88 14.05 17.52 0.23
CA SER A 88 14.79 17.77 1.45
C SER A 88 16.21 17.22 1.37
N ARG A 89 17.14 18.07 1.80
CA ARG A 89 18.53 17.65 2.04
C ARG A 89 18.59 16.76 3.27
N ALA A 90 19.72 16.07 3.43
CA ALA A 90 19.94 15.21 4.59
C ALA A 90 19.76 15.99 5.90
N ILE A 91 18.94 15.44 6.80
CA ILE A 91 18.59 16.02 8.09
C ILE A 91 19.68 15.61 9.09
N VAL A 92 20.38 16.60 9.63
CA VAL A 92 21.44 16.36 10.62
C VAL A 92 20.83 15.88 11.93
N LEU A 93 21.32 14.75 12.44
CA LEU A 93 20.89 14.22 13.74
C LEU A 93 21.32 15.17 14.86
N PRO A 94 20.53 15.29 15.94
CA PRO A 94 20.92 16.09 17.09
C PRO A 94 22.09 15.45 17.83
N ASP A 95 23.03 16.30 18.27
CA ASP A 95 24.09 15.90 19.18
C ASP A 95 23.52 15.46 20.53
N ARG A 96 24.14 14.44 21.11
CA ARG A 96 23.76 13.90 22.42
C ARG A 96 24.96 13.88 23.36
N PRO A 97 25.29 15.01 24.01
CA PRO A 97 26.33 15.03 25.03
C PRO A 97 25.94 14.10 26.19
N GLY A 98 26.83 13.15 26.53
CA GLY A 98 26.67 12.23 27.67
C GLY A 98 25.92 10.91 27.41
N ASN A 99 25.19 10.78 26.30
CA ASN A 99 24.30 9.63 26.03
C ASN A 99 24.57 8.95 24.68
N ALA A 100 25.81 8.97 24.18
CA ALA A 100 26.16 8.48 22.85
C ALA A 100 25.74 7.00 22.59
N ARG A 101 25.65 6.17 23.63
CA ARG A 101 25.27 4.74 23.53
C ARG A 101 23.76 4.48 23.59
N THR A 102 22.96 5.46 23.98
CA THR A 102 21.51 5.29 24.10
C THR A 102 20.88 5.25 22.72
N ARG A 103 19.81 4.47 22.53
CA ARG A 103 19.09 4.44 21.24
C ARG A 103 18.36 5.78 21.03
N MET A 104 18.21 6.17 19.78
CA MET A 104 17.38 7.30 19.36
C MET A 104 16.19 6.75 18.59
N ILE A 105 15.01 7.33 18.80
CA ILE A 105 13.79 7.00 18.08
C ILE A 105 13.50 8.15 17.13
N ALA A 106 13.27 7.84 15.85
CA ALA A 106 12.76 8.79 14.88
C ALA A 106 11.25 8.54 14.71
N VAL A 107 10.44 9.50 15.13
CA VAL A 107 8.98 9.47 14.94
C VAL A 107 8.65 10.29 13.71
N VAL A 108 8.00 9.67 12.72
CA VAL A 108 7.68 10.30 11.44
C VAL A 108 6.18 10.56 11.38
N THR A 109 5.82 11.80 11.11
CA THR A 109 4.43 12.23 10.95
C THR A 109 4.26 12.83 9.56
N TYR A 110 3.43 12.17 8.73
CA TYR A 110 3.12 12.62 7.38
C TYR A 110 2.05 13.73 7.40
N GLN A 111 2.10 14.62 6.41
CA GLN A 111 1.12 15.68 6.16
C GLN A 111 0.45 15.49 4.80
#